data_AF-A0A6B2SYM5-F1
#
_entry.id   AF-A0A6B2SYM5-F1
#
_cell.length_a   1.000
_cell.length_b   1.000
_cell.length_c   1.000
_cell.angle_alpha   90.00
_cell.angle_beta   90.00
_cell.angle_gamma   90.00
#
_symmetry.space_group_name_H-M   'P 1'
#
loop_
_entity.id
_entity.type
_entity.pdbx_description
1 polymer ?
#
loop_
_entity_poly.entity_id
_entity_poly.type
_entity_poly.pdbx_seq_one_letter_code
_entity_poly.pdbx_strand_id
1 'polypeptide(L)'
;REGAAAVRVTYAEEPFDVTLRAEHPDAYVPEDSDGTSGEHVRGDAEAAFAAAPVRVDTGYRVPPLHNHPMEPHAATAHWQDGHLRVYDSSQGATTVRDTLAGLFGLRKEQVTVV
;
A
#
# COMPACT_ATOMS: atom_id res chain seq x y z
N ARG A 1 14.09 -19.29 -11.33
CA ARG A 1 13.26 -18.93 -12.50
C ARG A 1 12.52 -20.13 -13.06
N GLU A 2 13.22 -21.18 -13.50
CA GLU A 2 12.58 -22.37 -14.11
C GLU A 2 11.62 -23.11 -13.16
N GLY A 3 11.93 -23.20 -11.87
CA GLY A 3 11.02 -23.81 -10.88
C GLY A 3 9.68 -23.08 -10.73
N ALA A 4 9.65 -21.75 -10.88
CA ALA A 4 8.40 -20.99 -10.85
C ALA A 4 7.56 -21.23 -12.11
N ALA A 5 8.22 -21.30 -13.28
CA ALA A 5 7.55 -21.55 -14.57
C ALA A 5 6.97 -22.97 -14.69
N ALA A 6 7.43 -23.91 -13.86
CA ALA A 6 6.91 -25.28 -13.84
C ALA A 6 5.55 -25.41 -13.15
N VAL A 7 5.13 -24.41 -12.35
CA VAL A 7 3.87 -24.44 -11.62
C VAL A 7 2.71 -24.23 -12.61
N ARG A 8 1.76 -25.18 -12.66
CA ARG A 8 0.55 -25.09 -13.47
C ARG A 8 -0.62 -24.65 -12.59
N VAL A 9 -1.24 -23.53 -12.93
CA VAL A 9 -2.40 -22.99 -12.21
C VAL A 9 -3.54 -22.75 -13.20
N THR A 10 -4.76 -23.04 -12.78
CA THR A 10 -5.99 -22.70 -13.50
C THR A 10 -6.78 -21.70 -12.67
N TYR A 11 -7.33 -20.68 -13.31
CA TYR A 11 -8.11 -19.64 -12.66
C TYR A 11 -9.52 -19.61 -13.25
N ALA A 12 -10.51 -19.26 -12.42
CA ALA A 12 -11.79 -18.78 -12.91
C ALA A 12 -11.64 -17.27 -13.13
N GLU A 13 -11.74 -16.83 -14.39
CA GLU A 13 -11.65 -15.41 -14.72
C GLU A 13 -12.95 -14.71 -14.35
N GLU A 14 -12.82 -13.54 -13.72
CA GLU A 14 -13.95 -12.68 -13.34
C GLU A 14 -13.76 -11.29 -13.98
N PRO A 15 -14.86 -10.57 -14.26
CA PRO A 15 -14.78 -9.18 -14.71
C PRO A 15 -14.06 -8.30 -13.68
N PHE A 16 -13.26 -7.34 -14.14
CA PHE A 16 -12.54 -6.40 -13.30
C PHE A 16 -12.79 -4.95 -13.74
N ASP A 17 -12.80 -4.02 -12.79
CA ASP A 17 -12.70 -2.58 -13.05
C ASP A 17 -11.48 -2.04 -12.29
N VAL A 18 -10.52 -1.48 -13.03
CA VAL A 18 -9.26 -0.93 -12.49
C VAL A 18 -9.17 0.58 -12.72
N THR A 19 -10.25 1.20 -13.17
CA THR A 19 -10.27 2.63 -13.47
C THR A 19 -10.79 3.41 -12.28
N LEU A 20 -9.88 4.10 -11.58
CA LEU A 20 -10.26 5.05 -10.55
C LEU A 20 -10.99 6.26 -11.19
N ARG A 21 -12.25 6.47 -10.80
CA ARG A 21 -13.11 7.59 -11.18
C ARG A 21 -14.02 7.98 -10.01
N ALA A 22 -14.37 9.25 -9.88
CA ALA A 22 -15.13 9.76 -8.72
C ALA A 22 -16.56 9.19 -8.69
N GLU A 23 -17.12 8.95 -9.86
CA GLU A 23 -18.47 8.42 -10.10
C GLU A 23 -18.52 6.88 -10.14
N HIS A 24 -17.51 6.18 -9.60
CA HIS A 24 -17.50 4.72 -9.57
C HIS A 24 -18.67 4.19 -8.72
N PRO A 25 -19.44 3.17 -9.18
CA PRO A 25 -20.61 2.69 -8.45
C PRO A 25 -20.29 2.16 -7.04
N ASP A 26 -19.07 1.63 -6.87
CA ASP A 26 -18.59 1.11 -5.58
C ASP A 26 -17.82 2.16 -4.75
N ALA A 27 -17.85 3.44 -5.12
CA ALA A 27 -17.22 4.50 -4.35
C ALA A 27 -17.91 4.65 -2.98
N TYR A 28 -17.12 4.75 -1.92
CA TYR A 28 -17.60 4.96 -0.55
C TYR A 28 -16.62 5.85 0.22
N VAL A 29 -17.11 6.48 1.29
CA VAL A 29 -16.27 7.18 2.27
C VAL A 29 -15.89 6.17 3.34
N PRO A 30 -14.59 5.87 3.55
CA PRO A 30 -14.16 4.94 4.59
C PRO A 30 -14.39 5.53 5.98
N GLU A 31 -14.87 4.70 6.91
CA GLU A 31 -15.06 5.09 8.32
C GLU A 31 -13.73 5.35 9.03
N ASP A 32 -12.69 4.62 8.64
CA ASP A 32 -11.32 4.76 9.12
C ASP A 32 -10.34 4.76 7.94
N SER A 33 -9.51 5.79 7.89
CA SER A 33 -8.40 5.99 6.96
C SER A 33 -7.17 6.32 7.79
N ASP A 34 -6.43 5.27 8.19
CA ASP A 34 -5.21 5.35 9.00
C ASP A 34 -5.38 6.12 10.33
N GLY A 35 -6.48 5.86 11.05
CA GLY A 35 -6.81 6.49 12.32
C GLY A 35 -7.54 7.83 12.19
N THR A 36 -8.03 8.17 11.00
CA THR A 36 -8.78 9.40 10.71
C THR A 36 -10.04 9.13 9.91
N SER A 37 -10.99 10.06 9.92
CA SER A 37 -12.21 9.96 9.10
C SER A 37 -11.86 10.06 7.61
N GLY A 38 -12.50 9.24 6.78
CA GLY A 38 -12.39 9.35 5.31
C GLY A 38 -12.95 10.66 4.75
N GLU A 39 -13.73 11.40 5.54
CA GLU A 39 -14.23 12.72 5.21
C GLU A 39 -13.80 13.76 6.26
N HIS A 40 -13.34 14.91 5.78
CA HIS A 40 -13.00 16.06 6.61
C HIS A 40 -13.77 17.30 6.11
N VAL A 41 -14.70 17.79 6.92
CA VAL A 41 -15.49 19.00 6.64
C VAL A 41 -15.03 20.14 7.53
N ARG A 42 -14.82 21.33 6.94
CA ARG A 42 -14.48 22.55 7.68
C ARG A 42 -15.34 23.72 7.20
N GLY A 43 -16.30 24.12 8.05
CA GLY A 43 -17.23 25.20 7.73
C GLY A 43 -18.20 24.83 6.61
N ASP A 44 -18.79 25.84 5.97
CA ASP A 44 -19.70 25.68 4.83
C ASP A 44 -18.98 26.06 3.53
N ALA A 45 -18.29 25.07 2.94
CA ALA A 45 -17.48 25.27 1.74
C ALA A 45 -18.35 25.68 0.53
N GLU A 46 -19.55 25.10 0.40
CA GLU A 46 -20.49 25.36 -0.69
C GLU A 46 -21.00 26.81 -0.66
N ALA A 47 -21.47 27.28 0.51
CA ALA A 47 -21.92 28.66 0.64
C ALA A 47 -20.79 29.67 0.41
N ALA A 48 -19.58 29.38 0.92
CA ALA A 48 -18.42 30.24 0.73
C ALA A 48 -18.00 30.31 -0.75
N PHE A 49 -17.99 29.17 -1.44
CA PHE A 49 -17.68 29.10 -2.87
C PHE A 49 -18.73 29.85 -3.71
N ALA A 50 -20.01 29.67 -3.41
CA ALA A 50 -21.11 30.35 -4.11
C ALA A 50 -21.07 31.88 -3.96
N ALA A 51 -20.64 32.39 -2.80
CA ALA A 51 -20.55 33.81 -2.52
C ALA A 51 -19.26 34.49 -3.06
N ALA A 52 -18.29 33.71 -3.55
CA ALA A 52 -17.00 34.24 -3.95
C ALA A 52 -17.09 35.12 -5.21
N PRO A 53 -16.40 36.30 -5.25
CA PRO A 53 -16.42 37.19 -6.41
C PRO A 53 -15.71 36.60 -7.63
N VAL A 54 -14.79 35.65 -7.42
CA VAL A 54 -14.08 34.89 -8.45
C VAL A 54 -14.12 33.41 -8.05
N ARG A 55 -14.44 32.53 -9.00
CA ARG A 55 -14.54 31.08 -8.79
C ARG A 55 -13.74 30.36 -9.86
N VAL A 56 -13.02 29.32 -9.47
CA VAL A 56 -12.29 28.43 -10.37
C VAL A 56 -12.72 27.00 -10.03
N ASP A 57 -13.27 26.31 -11.02
CA ASP A 57 -13.67 24.92 -10.92
C ASP A 57 -13.07 24.16 -12.10
N THR A 58 -12.20 23.20 -11.80
CA THR A 58 -11.48 22.43 -12.81
C THR A 58 -11.03 21.10 -12.24
N GLY A 59 -11.22 20.04 -13.03
CA GLY A 59 -10.71 18.71 -12.71
C GLY A 59 -9.25 18.57 -13.12
N TYR A 60 -8.47 17.89 -12.29
CA TYR A 60 -7.11 17.46 -12.62
C TYR A 60 -7.00 15.95 -12.41
N ARG A 61 -6.19 15.30 -13.24
CA ARG A 61 -5.87 13.87 -13.10
C ARG A 61 -4.37 13.70 -13.10
N VAL A 62 -3.88 12.97 -12.09
CA VAL A 62 -2.48 12.54 -12.01
C VAL A 62 -2.43 11.05 -12.33
N PRO A 63 -1.66 10.61 -13.33
CA PRO A 63 -1.52 9.18 -13.62
C PRO A 63 -0.73 8.50 -12.48
N PRO A 64 -0.83 7.16 -12.34
CA PRO A 64 0.02 6.42 -11.41
C PRO A 64 1.51 6.69 -11.67
N LEU A 65 2.24 7.01 -10.61
CA LEU A 65 3.68 7.24 -10.64
C LEU A 65 4.39 6.10 -9.93
N HIS A 66 5.55 5.71 -10.44
CA HIS A 66 6.39 4.67 -9.86
C HIS A 66 7.70 5.29 -9.39
N ASN A 67 8.18 4.83 -8.24
CA ASN A 67 9.40 5.32 -7.59
C ASN A 67 10.67 5.09 -8.43
N HIS A 68 10.74 4.02 -9.23
CA HIS A 68 11.91 3.63 -10.04
C HIS A 68 13.26 3.81 -9.33
N PRO A 69 13.46 3.22 -8.12
CA PRO A 69 14.73 3.29 -7.44
C PRO A 69 15.81 2.61 -8.27
N MET A 70 17.02 3.17 -8.27
CA MET A 70 18.16 2.57 -8.96
C MET A 70 18.59 1.25 -8.31
N GLU A 71 18.36 1.09 -7.01
CA GLU A 71 18.46 -0.19 -6.32
C GLU A 71 17.09 -0.89 -6.32
N PRO A 72 16.96 -2.09 -6.93
CA PRO A 72 15.72 -2.86 -6.91
C PRO A 72 15.43 -3.48 -5.53
N HIS A 73 14.18 -3.91 -5.33
CA HIS A 73 13.81 -4.70 -4.17
C HIS A 73 14.62 -6.00 -4.08
N ALA A 74 15.34 -6.17 -2.99
CA ALA A 74 16.13 -7.36 -2.71
C ALA A 74 16.14 -7.65 -1.21
N ALA A 75 16.15 -8.95 -0.87
CA ALA A 75 16.34 -9.42 0.49
C ALA A 75 17.21 -10.68 0.50
N THR A 76 18.10 -10.78 1.49
CA THR A 76 18.86 -12.00 1.78
C THR A 76 18.54 -12.44 3.21
N ALA A 77 18.04 -13.67 3.35
CA ALA A 77 17.70 -14.26 4.64
C ALA A 77 18.68 -15.39 4.99
N HIS A 78 19.19 -15.36 6.22
CA HIS A 78 20.03 -16.39 6.80
C HIS A 78 19.38 -16.92 8.07
N TRP A 79 19.00 -18.19 8.05
CA TRP A 79 18.38 -18.87 9.18
C TRP A 79 19.38 -19.83 9.82
N GLN A 80 19.61 -19.68 11.12
CA GLN A 80 20.54 -20.53 11.87
C GLN A 80 20.09 -20.67 13.32
N ASP A 81 20.10 -21.88 13.86
CA ASP A 81 19.85 -22.18 15.28
C ASP A 81 18.59 -21.51 15.87
N GLY A 82 17.52 -21.44 15.06
CA GLY A 82 16.24 -20.84 15.47
C GLY A 82 16.22 -19.30 15.45
N HIS A 83 17.21 -18.67 14.83
CA HIS A 83 17.30 -17.23 14.63
C HIS A 83 17.31 -16.88 13.13
N LEU A 84 16.47 -15.93 12.74
CA LEU A 84 16.37 -15.39 11.39
C LEU A 84 17.10 -14.05 11.31
N ARG A 85 18.13 -13.95 10.46
CA ARG A 85 18.76 -12.67 10.12
C ARG A 85 18.44 -12.31 8.67
N VAL A 86 17.92 -11.11 8.45
CA VAL A 86 17.55 -10.62 7.11
C VAL A 86 18.28 -9.31 6.83
N TYR A 87 18.84 -9.22 5.63
CA TYR A 87 19.33 -7.98 5.04
C TYR A 87 18.31 -7.56 3.99
N ASP A 88 17.70 -6.39 4.13
CA ASP A 88 16.57 -5.97 3.30
C ASP A 88 16.74 -4.52 2.83
N SER A 89 16.41 -4.26 1.56
CA SER A 89 16.32 -2.93 0.95
C SER A 89 15.17 -2.05 1.49
N SER A 90 14.57 -2.42 2.62
CA SER A 90 13.37 -1.79 3.19
C SER A 90 13.69 -0.56 4.03
N GLN A 91 12.85 0.47 3.93
CA GLN A 91 12.93 1.66 4.79
C GLN A 91 12.43 1.40 6.23
N GLY A 92 11.80 0.24 6.47
CA GLY A 92 11.10 -0.07 7.72
C GLY A 92 11.59 -1.34 8.41
N ALA A 93 12.87 -1.38 8.83
CA ALA A 93 13.48 -2.57 9.43
C ALA A 93 12.67 -3.14 10.62
N THR A 94 12.13 -2.29 11.48
CA THR A 94 11.27 -2.71 12.61
C THR A 94 9.97 -3.35 12.15
N THR A 95 9.32 -2.78 11.14
CA THR A 95 8.08 -3.32 10.56
C THR A 95 8.33 -4.66 9.89
N VAL A 96 9.44 -4.79 9.15
CA VAL A 96 9.86 -6.06 8.55
C VAL A 96 10.09 -7.11 9.63
N ARG A 97 10.84 -6.79 10.69
CA ARG A 97 11.08 -7.71 11.81
C ARG A 97 9.78 -8.18 12.44
N ASP A 98 8.87 -7.25 12.75
CA ASP A 98 7.61 -7.55 13.41
C ASP A 98 6.69 -8.40 12.52
N THR A 99 6.66 -8.11 11.21
CA THR A 99 5.92 -8.91 10.22
C THR A 99 6.47 -10.33 10.10
N LEU A 100 7.79 -10.49 9.98
CA LEU A 100 8.44 -11.79 9.90
C LEU A 100 8.26 -12.62 11.18
N ALA A 101 8.37 -11.98 12.35
CA ALA A 101 8.13 -12.63 13.63
C ALA A 101 6.69 -13.17 13.72
N GLY A 102 5.69 -12.38 13.31
CA GLY A 102 4.30 -12.80 13.27
C GLY A 102 4.05 -13.94 12.27
N LEU A 103 4.54 -13.79 11.03
CA LEU A 103 4.34 -14.76 9.94
C LEU A 103 4.93 -16.13 10.28
N PHE A 104 6.11 -16.17 10.91
CA PHE A 104 6.81 -17.40 11.24
C PHE A 104 6.59 -17.88 12.68
N GLY A 105 5.75 -17.19 13.47
CA GLY A 105 5.49 -17.53 14.87
C GLY A 105 6.73 -17.45 15.76
N LEU A 106 7.67 -16.56 15.45
CA LEU A 106 8.89 -16.33 16.23
C LEU A 106 8.70 -15.22 17.25
N ARG A 107 9.51 -15.23 18.32
CA ARG A 107 9.67 -14.03 19.15
C ARG A 107 10.49 -12.98 18.40
N LYS A 108 10.24 -11.70 18.65
CA LYS A 108 10.94 -10.59 17.95
C LYS A 108 12.46 -10.65 18.14
N GLU A 109 12.93 -11.15 19.29
CA GLU A 109 14.36 -11.30 19.60
C GLU A 109 15.02 -12.44 18.82
N GLN A 110 14.24 -13.29 18.15
CA GLN A 110 14.73 -14.33 17.24
C GLN A 110 14.83 -13.83 15.79
N VAL A 111 14.54 -12.56 15.53
CA VAL A 111 14.59 -11.95 14.20
C VAL A 111 15.42 -10.68 14.25
N THR A 112 16.45 -10.61 13.42
CA THR A 112 17.24 -9.39 13.20
C THR A 112 17.08 -8.97 11.75
N VAL A 113 16.70 -7.71 11.54
CA VAL A 113 16.65 -7.08 10.21
C VAL A 113 17.68 -5.96 10.16
N VAL A 114 18.45 -5.94 9.09
CA VAL A 114 19.49 -4.94 8.78
C VAL A 114 19.14 -4.24 7.49
#